data_AF-A0AAJ2NKW8-F1
#
_entry.id   AF-A0AAJ2NKW8-F1
#
_cell.length_a   1.000
_cell.length_b   1.000
_cell.length_c   1.000
_cell.angle_alpha   90.00
_cell.angle_beta   90.00
_cell.angle_gamma   90.00
#
_symmetry.space_group_name_H-M   'P 1'
#
loop_
_entity.id
_entity.type
_entity.pdbx_description
1 polymer ?
#
loop_
_entity_poly.entity_id
_entity_poly.type
_entity_poly.pdbx_seq_one_letter_code
_entity_poly.pdbx_strand_id
1 'polypeptide(L)'
;MDSEQPLTLKIIKYITPKLSGAGFLFLFMFLYAFLHSGFNLYSVLDELSSSMLWLLIFGYGILCSLLIDLIVHQIPRTNIVFRMSIGSFKSVLYVISGFAIFQVFGMNAITIIAGFVGGVCALIFYMASSLAYHVRSFRVLFGILVPIILIALLNIDFTAKSGWTEERTDSSYSASFDSFNGRHEIPIELEEGEVFTVTHEFNNTNGAGHGFHIRNEKNQYVGMEHISDEPSLLQLNVGKAGIYKIVITGERISGSFTVNWTIE
;
A
#
# COMPACT_ATOMS: atom_id res chain seq x y z
N MET A 1 7.40 -45.72 4.43
CA MET A 1 6.37 -46.17 3.46
C MET A 1 5.75 -44.91 2.89
N ASP A 2 6.56 -44.15 2.13
CA ASP A 2 6.15 -42.91 1.49
C ASP A 2 5.56 -43.27 0.13
N SER A 3 4.24 -43.43 0.06
CA SER A 3 3.53 -43.42 -1.21
C SER A 3 3.85 -42.10 -1.93
N GLU A 4 4.16 -42.19 -3.21
CA GLU A 4 4.49 -41.06 -4.08
C GLU A 4 3.38 -40.01 -4.02
N GLN A 5 3.53 -39.02 -3.14
CA GLN A 5 2.60 -37.89 -3.13
C GLN A 5 2.65 -37.22 -4.51
N PRO A 6 1.49 -36.89 -5.10
CA PRO A 6 1.45 -36.25 -6.40
C PRO A 6 2.26 -34.96 -6.35
N LEU A 7 2.98 -34.66 -7.44
CA LEU A 7 3.86 -33.50 -7.56
C LEU A 7 3.15 -32.20 -7.11
N THR A 8 1.86 -32.08 -7.42
CA THR A 8 0.99 -30.99 -7.00
C THR A 8 0.93 -30.80 -5.48
N LEU A 9 0.78 -31.89 -4.72
CA LEU A 9 0.72 -31.83 -3.26
C LEU A 9 2.06 -31.42 -2.64
N LYS A 10 3.17 -31.85 -3.24
CA LYS A 10 4.53 -31.44 -2.82
C LYS A 10 4.73 -29.94 -3.06
N ILE A 11 4.33 -29.43 -4.22
CA ILE A 11 4.40 -27.99 -4.56
C ILE A 11 3.54 -27.18 -3.59
N ILE A 12 2.29 -27.59 -3.34
CA ILE A 12 1.39 -26.90 -2.40
C ILE A 12 2.04 -26.85 -1.01
N LYS A 13 2.50 -27.99 -0.47
CA LYS A 13 3.13 -28.03 0.86
C LYS A 13 4.36 -27.13 0.97
N TYR A 14 5.07 -26.91 -0.12
CA TYR A 14 6.25 -26.05 -0.18
C TYR A 14 5.91 -24.55 -0.33
N ILE A 15 4.91 -24.21 -1.13
CA ILE A 15 4.52 -22.81 -1.39
C ILE A 15 3.65 -22.23 -0.27
N THR A 16 2.74 -23.01 0.33
CA THR A 16 1.82 -22.47 1.34
C THR A 16 2.53 -21.81 2.53
N PRO A 17 3.63 -22.34 3.10
CA PRO A 17 4.37 -21.63 4.14
C PRO A 17 4.89 -20.24 3.72
N LYS A 18 5.32 -20.08 2.46
CA LYS A 18 5.77 -18.77 1.93
C LYS A 18 4.61 -17.80 1.80
N LEU A 19 3.45 -18.31 1.36
CA LEU A 19 2.22 -17.54 1.33
C LEU A 19 1.78 -17.10 2.74
N SER A 20 1.93 -17.97 3.74
CA SER A 20 1.70 -17.61 5.14
C SER A 20 2.69 -16.55 5.65
N GLY A 21 3.94 -16.60 5.21
CA GLY A 21 4.92 -15.56 5.50
C GLY A 21 4.49 -14.19 4.97
N ALA A 22 4.02 -14.15 3.71
CA ALA A 22 3.48 -12.94 3.09
C ALA A 22 2.23 -12.42 3.83
N GLY A 23 1.25 -13.30 4.08
CA GLY A 23 0.00 -12.90 4.75
C GLY A 23 0.21 -12.48 6.20
N PHE A 24 1.15 -13.09 6.93
CA PHE A 24 1.51 -12.64 8.28
C PHE A 24 2.19 -11.26 8.25
N LEU A 25 3.15 -11.04 7.35
CA LEU A 25 3.79 -9.74 7.20
C LEU A 25 2.77 -8.66 6.82
N PHE A 26 1.87 -8.97 5.91
CA PHE A 26 0.82 -8.04 5.49
C PHE A 26 -0.12 -7.70 6.65
N LEU A 27 -0.54 -8.69 7.46
CA LEU A 27 -1.34 -8.41 8.66
C LEU A 27 -0.56 -7.58 9.68
N PHE A 28 0.72 -7.87 9.88
CA PHE A 28 1.56 -7.10 10.78
C PHE A 28 1.62 -5.62 10.35
N MET A 29 1.80 -5.36 9.06
CA MET A 29 1.72 -4.01 8.50
C MET A 29 0.34 -3.38 8.65
N PHE A 30 -0.73 -4.14 8.39
CA PHE A 30 -2.10 -3.67 8.62
C PHE A 30 -2.32 -3.24 10.07
N LEU A 31 -1.91 -4.07 11.04
CA LEU A 31 -2.05 -3.75 12.46
C LEU A 31 -1.22 -2.54 12.87
N TYR A 32 0.01 -2.43 12.36
CA TYR A 32 0.86 -1.25 12.58
C TYR A 32 0.19 0.03 12.05
N ALA A 33 -0.26 0.01 10.79
CA ALA A 33 -0.95 1.14 10.17
C ALA A 33 -2.24 1.49 10.92
N PHE A 34 -3.02 0.49 11.32
CA PHE A 34 -4.28 0.67 12.05
C PHE A 34 -4.10 1.29 13.43
N LEU A 35 -3.03 0.93 14.14
CA LEU A 35 -2.68 1.57 15.40
C LEU A 35 -2.18 3.00 15.17
N HIS A 36 -1.37 3.22 14.13
CA HIS A 36 -0.81 4.53 13.80
C HIS A 36 -1.87 5.54 13.34
N SER A 37 -2.87 5.10 12.56
CA SER A 37 -3.97 5.94 12.08
C SER A 37 -5.02 6.29 13.14
N GLY A 38 -4.80 5.88 14.40
CA GLY A 38 -5.76 6.09 15.48
C GLY A 38 -7.08 5.35 15.24
N PHE A 39 -6.99 4.10 14.75
CA PHE A 39 -8.10 3.22 14.42
C PHE A 39 -8.96 3.69 13.23
N ASN A 40 -8.39 4.49 12.32
CA ASN A 40 -9.06 4.90 11.10
C ASN A 40 -8.91 3.81 10.03
N LEU A 41 -9.96 3.00 9.86
CA LEU A 41 -9.95 1.89 8.91
C LEU A 41 -9.93 2.37 7.46
N TYR A 42 -10.54 3.51 7.16
CA TYR A 42 -10.50 4.10 5.82
C TYR A 42 -9.07 4.41 5.40
N SER A 43 -8.33 5.21 6.18
CA SER A 43 -6.96 5.63 5.83
C SER A 43 -6.03 4.42 5.62
N VAL A 44 -6.15 3.41 6.48
CA VAL A 44 -5.34 2.19 6.42
C VAL A 44 -5.63 1.38 5.16
N LEU A 45 -6.90 1.24 4.79
CA LEU A 45 -7.27 0.48 3.60
C LEU A 45 -6.94 1.23 2.31
N ASP A 46 -7.05 2.56 2.29
CA ASP A 46 -6.60 3.37 1.15
C ASP A 46 -5.09 3.20 0.92
N GLU A 47 -4.27 3.25 1.98
CA GLU A 47 -2.83 2.98 1.91
C GLU A 47 -2.50 1.55 1.44
N LEU A 48 -3.18 0.54 1.99
CA LEU A 48 -2.97 -0.87 1.66
C LEU A 48 -3.55 -1.30 0.32
N SER A 49 -4.40 -0.47 -0.30
CA SER A 49 -4.92 -0.71 -1.65
C SER A 49 -3.84 -0.59 -2.74
N SER A 50 -2.67 -0.02 -2.41
CA SER A 50 -1.55 0.14 -3.33
C SER A 50 -1.10 -1.21 -3.93
N SER A 51 -1.28 -1.36 -5.25
CA SER A 51 -0.87 -2.58 -5.96
C SER A 51 0.63 -2.88 -5.83
N MET A 52 1.45 -1.84 -5.67
CA MET A 52 2.90 -1.99 -5.48
C MET A 52 3.22 -2.71 -4.17
N LEU A 53 2.47 -2.42 -3.10
CA LEU A 53 2.66 -3.06 -1.79
C LEU A 53 2.34 -4.56 -1.86
N TRP A 54 1.24 -4.91 -2.53
CA TRP A 54 0.88 -6.30 -2.80
C TRP A 54 1.93 -7.03 -3.63
N LEU A 55 2.40 -6.41 -4.70
CA LEU A 55 3.44 -6.97 -5.57
C LEU A 55 4.77 -7.15 -4.82
N LEU A 56 5.14 -6.23 -3.94
CA LEU A 56 6.36 -6.31 -3.15
C LEU A 56 6.28 -7.43 -2.11
N ILE A 57 5.17 -7.56 -1.38
CA ILE A 57 5.03 -8.56 -0.32
C ILE A 57 4.80 -9.96 -0.87
N PHE A 58 3.80 -10.13 -1.75
CA PHE A 58 3.42 -11.44 -2.27
C PHE A 58 4.23 -11.84 -3.51
N GLY A 59 4.55 -10.91 -4.40
CA GLY A 59 5.35 -11.19 -5.60
C GLY A 59 6.83 -11.31 -5.26
N TYR A 60 7.45 -10.18 -4.93
CA TYR A 60 8.89 -10.10 -4.66
C TYR A 60 9.30 -10.93 -3.45
N GLY A 61 8.58 -10.83 -2.32
CA GLY A 61 8.90 -11.59 -1.11
C GLY A 61 8.92 -13.11 -1.32
N ILE A 62 7.92 -13.67 -2.02
CA ILE A 62 7.88 -15.10 -2.33
C ILE A 62 8.96 -15.48 -3.33
N LEU A 63 9.18 -14.69 -4.38
CA LEU A 63 10.22 -14.95 -5.38
C LEU A 63 11.62 -14.98 -4.74
N CYS A 64 11.96 -13.99 -3.91
CA CYS A 64 13.20 -13.95 -3.16
C CYS A 64 13.33 -15.16 -2.24
N SER A 65 12.25 -15.54 -1.55
CA SER A 65 12.25 -16.74 -0.71
C SER A 65 12.58 -18.01 -1.49
N LEU A 66 12.13 -18.14 -2.74
CA LEU A 66 12.45 -19.28 -3.62
C LEU A 66 13.92 -19.24 -4.07
N LEU A 67 14.41 -18.07 -4.48
CA LEU A 67 15.80 -17.89 -4.90
C LEU A 67 16.77 -18.17 -3.75
N ILE A 68 16.47 -17.71 -2.54
CA ILE A 68 17.28 -17.98 -1.34
C ILE A 68 17.32 -19.49 -1.06
N ASP A 69 16.18 -20.19 -1.14
CA ASP A 69 16.16 -21.64 -0.96
C ASP A 69 16.99 -22.37 -2.03
N LEU A 70 16.95 -21.91 -3.28
CA LEU A 70 17.75 -22.44 -4.38
C LEU A 70 19.25 -22.24 -4.13
N ILE A 71 19.67 -21.03 -3.75
CA ILE A 71 21.06 -20.70 -3.41
C ILE A 71 21.55 -21.59 -2.26
N VAL A 72 20.77 -21.70 -1.19
CA VAL A 72 21.12 -22.53 -0.02
C VAL A 72 21.20 -24.01 -0.38
N HIS A 73 20.36 -24.49 -1.31
CA HIS A 73 20.38 -25.88 -1.75
C HIS A 73 21.61 -26.24 -2.60
N GLN A 74 22.13 -25.29 -3.39
CA GLN A 74 23.31 -25.50 -4.23
C GLN A 74 24.64 -25.56 -3.46
N ILE A 75 24.66 -25.15 -2.18
CA ILE A 75 25.88 -25.14 -1.36
C ILE A 75 26.15 -26.55 -0.79
N PRO A 76 27.29 -27.18 -1.11
CA PRO A 76 27.63 -28.51 -0.59
C PRO A 76 27.71 -28.51 0.94
N ARG A 77 26.98 -29.41 1.60
CA ARG A 77 26.97 -29.56 3.08
C ARG A 77 28.36 -29.82 3.69
N THR A 78 29.34 -30.22 2.89
CA THR A 78 30.70 -30.57 3.28
C THR A 78 31.69 -29.41 3.21
N ASN A 79 31.39 -28.31 2.49
CA ASN A 79 32.26 -27.14 2.43
C ASN A 79 31.97 -26.18 3.59
N ILE A 80 32.42 -26.58 4.78
CA ILE A 80 32.46 -25.79 6.02
C ILE A 80 33.56 -24.72 5.91
N VAL A 81 33.51 -23.87 4.89
CA VAL A 81 34.38 -22.67 4.83
C VAL A 81 33.75 -21.52 5.61
N PHE A 82 32.42 -21.57 5.85
CA PHE A 82 31.73 -20.68 6.78
C PHE A 82 31.35 -21.44 8.06
N ARG A 83 31.90 -21.01 9.20
CA ARG A 83 31.53 -21.47 10.56
C ARG A 83 30.09 -21.09 10.97
N MET A 84 29.28 -20.60 10.03
CA MET A 84 27.94 -20.05 10.24
C MET A 84 26.89 -21.14 9.99
N SER A 85 25.91 -21.26 10.89
CA SER A 85 24.76 -22.17 10.70
C SER A 85 23.99 -21.81 9.42
N ILE A 86 23.50 -22.83 8.69
CA ILE A 86 22.66 -22.65 7.49
C ILE A 86 21.49 -21.71 7.77
N GLY A 87 20.90 -21.78 8.97
CA GLY A 87 19.82 -20.89 9.38
C GLY A 87 20.24 -19.42 9.46
N SER A 88 21.41 -19.13 10.02
CA SER A 88 21.96 -17.78 10.11
C SER A 88 22.33 -17.22 8.74
N PHE A 89 22.93 -18.05 7.87
CA PHE A 89 23.23 -17.67 6.49
C PHE A 89 21.95 -17.31 5.72
N LYS A 90 20.91 -18.13 5.88
CA LYS A 90 19.60 -17.87 5.29
C LYS A 90 19.02 -16.53 5.77
N SER A 91 19.02 -16.26 7.07
CA SER A 91 18.55 -14.97 7.62
C SER A 91 19.30 -13.77 7.04
N VAL A 92 20.62 -13.86 6.87
CA VAL A 92 21.44 -12.81 6.26
C VAL A 92 21.01 -12.55 4.82
N LEU A 93 20.77 -13.61 4.03
CA LEU A 93 20.28 -13.46 2.65
C LEU A 93 18.90 -12.78 2.58
N TYR A 94 17.99 -13.05 3.53
CA TYR A 94 16.72 -12.33 3.61
C TYR A 94 16.92 -10.85 3.91
N VAL A 95 17.77 -10.50 4.89
CA VAL A 95 18.07 -9.10 5.23
C VAL A 95 18.66 -8.37 4.03
N ILE A 96 19.65 -8.96 3.37
CA ILE A 96 20.27 -8.37 2.17
C ILE A 96 19.24 -8.19 1.07
N SER A 97 18.39 -9.19 0.81
CA SER A 97 17.36 -9.10 -0.23
C SER A 97 16.31 -8.03 0.08
N GLY A 98 15.89 -7.93 1.35
CA GLY A 98 14.96 -6.90 1.81
C GLY A 98 15.55 -5.49 1.74
N PHE A 99 16.85 -5.35 1.99
CA PHE A 99 17.55 -4.07 1.87
C PHE A 99 17.79 -3.66 0.41
N ALA A 100 18.23 -4.61 -0.42
CA ALA A 100 18.71 -4.36 -1.78
C ALA A 100 17.61 -3.86 -2.72
N ILE A 101 16.36 -4.31 -2.57
CA ILE A 101 15.26 -3.89 -3.45
C ILE A 101 15.03 -2.38 -3.45
N PHE A 102 15.24 -1.72 -2.30
CA PHE A 102 15.07 -0.27 -2.18
C PHE A 102 16.25 0.51 -2.75
N GLN A 103 17.43 -0.11 -2.86
CA GLN A 103 18.62 0.54 -3.45
C GLN A 103 18.54 0.64 -4.98
N VAL A 104 17.64 -0.12 -5.61
CA VAL A 104 17.36 -0.01 -7.06
C VAL A 104 16.82 1.39 -7.41
N PHE A 105 16.17 2.07 -6.47
CA PHE A 105 15.63 3.42 -6.64
C PHE A 105 16.64 4.54 -6.31
N GLY A 106 17.90 4.18 -6.03
CA GLY A 106 19.00 5.11 -5.75
C GLY A 106 19.56 4.95 -4.33
N MET A 107 20.67 5.64 -4.07
CA MET A 107 21.36 5.65 -2.76
C MET A 107 21.21 7.04 -2.11
N ASN A 108 20.04 7.31 -1.55
CA ASN A 108 19.78 8.52 -0.77
C ASN A 108 19.32 8.13 0.64
N ALA A 109 19.18 9.11 1.55
CA ALA A 109 18.82 8.84 2.93
C ALA A 109 17.47 8.08 3.05
N ILE A 110 16.49 8.42 2.20
CA ILE A 110 15.17 7.80 2.21
C ILE A 110 15.24 6.33 1.77
N THR A 111 15.96 6.02 0.69
CA THR A 111 16.09 4.65 0.20
C THR A 111 16.93 3.77 1.13
N ILE A 112 17.89 4.35 1.85
CA ILE A 112 18.64 3.64 2.90
C ILE A 112 17.71 3.27 4.07
N ILE A 113 16.91 4.22 4.57
CA ILE A 113 15.93 3.96 5.64
C ILE A 113 14.91 2.91 5.19
N ALA A 114 14.37 3.06 3.98
CA ALA A 114 13.44 2.08 3.41
C ALA A 114 14.10 0.69 3.27
N GLY A 115 15.38 0.63 2.92
CA GLY A 115 16.16 -0.60 2.90
C GLY A 115 16.24 -1.27 4.27
N PHE A 116 16.50 -0.51 5.34
CA PHE A 116 16.50 -1.07 6.71
C PHE A 116 15.13 -1.63 7.10
N VAL A 117 14.05 -0.89 6.83
CA VAL A 117 12.68 -1.37 7.06
C VAL A 117 12.42 -2.63 6.25
N GLY A 118 12.82 -2.66 4.97
CA GLY A 118 12.73 -3.82 4.11
C GLY A 118 13.47 -5.05 4.65
N GLY A 119 14.67 -4.86 5.20
CA GLY A 119 15.43 -5.92 5.87
C GLY A 119 14.70 -6.50 7.09
N VAL A 120 14.08 -5.65 7.91
CA VAL A 120 13.26 -6.09 9.05
C VAL A 120 12.01 -6.85 8.57
N CYS A 121 11.32 -6.33 7.57
CA CYS A 121 10.16 -7.00 6.96
C CYS A 121 10.54 -8.38 6.39
N ALA A 122 11.70 -8.51 5.74
CA ALA A 122 12.19 -9.78 5.22
C ALA A 122 12.49 -10.81 6.32
N LEU A 123 12.98 -10.36 7.48
CA LEU A 123 13.16 -11.22 8.65
C LEU A 123 11.82 -11.68 9.23
N ILE A 124 10.84 -10.79 9.36
CA ILE A 124 9.48 -11.13 9.81
C ILE A 124 8.87 -12.18 8.87
N PHE A 125 8.97 -11.95 7.55
CA PHE A 125 8.53 -12.89 6.52
C PHE A 125 9.19 -14.26 6.68
N TYR A 126 10.51 -14.29 6.86
CA TYR A 126 11.26 -15.55 7.00
C TYR A 126 10.85 -16.31 8.27
N MET A 127 10.74 -15.61 9.40
CA MET A 127 10.31 -16.19 10.67
C MET A 127 8.91 -16.78 10.56
N ALA A 128 7.96 -16.03 9.99
CA ALA A 128 6.59 -16.49 9.77
C ALA A 128 6.52 -17.69 8.82
N SER A 129 7.32 -17.69 7.74
CA SER A 129 7.39 -18.82 6.81
C SER A 129 7.95 -20.08 7.47
N SER A 130 8.97 -19.93 8.31
CA SER A 130 9.56 -21.03 9.08
C SER A 130 8.58 -21.60 10.11
N LEU A 131 7.85 -20.71 10.81
CA LEU A 131 6.81 -21.12 11.76
C LEU A 131 5.66 -21.85 11.07
N ALA A 132 5.21 -21.36 9.90
CA ALA A 132 4.17 -21.99 9.10
C ALA A 132 4.56 -23.40 8.60
N TYR A 133 5.86 -23.67 8.44
CA TYR A 133 6.34 -25.01 8.09
C TYR A 133 6.05 -26.04 9.19
N HIS A 134 6.10 -25.62 10.46
CA HIS A 134 5.93 -26.51 11.61
C HIS A 134 4.49 -26.51 12.14
N VAL A 135 3.79 -25.38 12.06
CA VAL A 135 2.46 -25.19 12.67
C VAL A 135 1.37 -25.13 11.61
N ARG A 136 0.56 -26.20 11.50
CA ARG A 136 -0.50 -26.31 10.48
C ARG A 136 -1.58 -25.23 10.61
N SER A 137 -2.00 -24.90 11.83
CA SER A 137 -3.02 -23.86 12.08
C SER A 137 -2.53 -22.47 11.63
N PHE A 138 -1.29 -22.12 12.00
CA PHE A 138 -0.63 -20.88 11.57
C PHE A 138 -0.58 -20.78 10.04
N ARG A 139 -0.23 -21.88 9.38
CA ARG A 139 -0.17 -21.93 7.91
C ARG A 139 -1.51 -21.62 7.24
N VAL A 140 -2.59 -22.25 7.70
CA VAL A 140 -3.93 -22.04 7.14
C VAL A 140 -4.43 -20.64 7.45
N LEU A 141 -4.24 -20.17 8.68
CA LEU A 141 -4.69 -18.85 9.12
C LEU A 141 -4.04 -17.73 8.30
N PHE A 142 -2.72 -17.67 8.27
CA PHE A 142 -2.00 -16.57 7.61
C PHE A 142 -1.82 -16.77 6.11
N GLY A 143 -1.85 -18.01 5.62
CA GLY A 143 -1.70 -18.29 4.18
C GLY A 143 -3.00 -18.19 3.39
N ILE A 144 -4.16 -18.31 4.05
CA ILE A 144 -5.46 -18.37 3.36
C ILE A 144 -6.45 -17.39 3.99
N LEU A 145 -6.78 -17.57 5.28
CA LEU A 145 -7.88 -16.82 5.90
C LEU A 145 -7.59 -15.32 5.97
N VAL A 146 -6.40 -14.93 6.44
CA VAL A 146 -6.00 -13.53 6.58
C VAL A 146 -5.99 -12.80 5.23
N PRO A 147 -5.31 -13.28 4.17
CA PRO A 147 -5.39 -12.65 2.86
C PRO A 147 -6.82 -12.50 2.33
N ILE A 148 -7.68 -13.52 2.50
CA ILE A 148 -9.09 -13.45 2.06
C ILE A 148 -9.85 -12.36 2.82
N ILE A 149 -9.70 -12.29 4.14
CA ILE A 149 -10.36 -11.25 4.96
C ILE A 149 -9.88 -9.86 4.54
N LEU A 150 -8.57 -9.67 4.34
CA LEU A 150 -8.03 -8.39 3.94
C LEU A 150 -8.48 -7.96 2.53
N ILE A 151 -8.52 -8.89 1.58
CA ILE A 151 -9.11 -8.63 0.26
C ILE A 151 -10.58 -8.24 0.40
N ALA A 152 -11.35 -8.94 1.23
CA ALA A 152 -12.75 -8.59 1.47
C ALA A 152 -12.90 -7.18 2.06
N LEU A 153 -12.05 -6.81 3.04
CA LEU A 153 -12.04 -5.47 3.62
C LEU A 153 -11.70 -4.38 2.60
N LEU A 154 -10.75 -4.63 1.69
CA LEU A 154 -10.38 -3.67 0.64
C LEU A 154 -11.52 -3.36 -0.35
N ASN A 155 -12.56 -4.19 -0.40
CA ASN A 155 -13.72 -3.98 -1.26
C ASN A 155 -14.88 -3.24 -0.56
N ILE A 156 -14.74 -2.90 0.72
CA ILE A 156 -15.75 -2.17 1.48
C ILE A 156 -15.36 -0.69 1.51
N ASP A 157 -16.30 0.18 1.14
CA ASP A 157 -16.15 1.63 1.34
C ASP A 157 -16.47 1.98 2.79
N PHE A 158 -15.45 2.43 3.52
CA PHE A 158 -15.57 2.88 4.91
C PHE A 158 -15.75 4.40 5.04
N THR A 159 -16.08 5.07 3.93
CA THR A 159 -16.41 6.50 3.95
C THR A 159 -17.67 6.74 4.78
N ALA A 160 -17.53 7.57 5.82
CA ALA A 160 -18.62 8.03 6.67
C ALA A 160 -18.80 9.53 6.52
N LYS A 161 -20.05 9.95 6.29
CA LYS A 161 -20.46 11.34 6.16
C LYS A 161 -21.68 11.58 7.03
N SER A 162 -21.69 12.68 7.79
CA SER A 162 -22.81 13.10 8.64
C SER A 162 -23.06 14.60 8.46
N GLY A 163 -24.33 15.00 8.44
CA GLY A 163 -24.72 16.41 8.26
C GLY A 163 -24.28 16.99 6.91
N TRP A 164 -24.08 16.14 5.90
CA TRP A 164 -23.48 16.53 4.64
C TRP A 164 -24.46 17.35 3.78
N THR A 165 -24.09 18.58 3.49
CA THR A 165 -24.81 19.48 2.58
C THR A 165 -23.84 19.93 1.49
N GLU A 166 -24.23 19.80 0.22
CA GLU A 166 -23.38 20.13 -0.91
C GLU A 166 -24.08 21.06 -1.90
N GLU A 167 -23.28 21.91 -2.53
CA GLU A 167 -23.68 22.77 -3.65
C GLU A 167 -22.62 22.62 -4.74
N ARG A 168 -23.08 22.38 -5.98
CA ARG A 168 -22.23 22.23 -7.15
C ARG A 168 -22.68 23.20 -8.23
N THR A 169 -21.71 23.89 -8.81
CA THR A 169 -21.88 24.72 -10.02
C THR A 169 -21.01 24.15 -11.15
N ASP A 170 -20.95 24.85 -12.28
CA ASP A 170 -20.12 24.46 -13.42
C ASP A 170 -18.61 24.63 -13.14
N SER A 171 -18.24 25.50 -12.19
CA SER A 171 -16.84 25.86 -11.87
C SER A 171 -16.50 25.79 -10.38
N SER A 172 -17.42 25.30 -9.54
CA SER A 172 -17.19 25.18 -8.11
C SER A 172 -17.95 24.05 -7.45
N TYR A 173 -17.44 23.62 -6.30
CA TYR A 173 -18.06 22.64 -5.42
C TYR A 173 -17.82 23.04 -3.98
N SER A 174 -18.90 23.19 -3.21
CA SER A 174 -18.84 23.49 -1.78
C SER A 174 -19.60 22.43 -1.01
N ALA A 175 -19.04 21.99 0.12
CA ALA A 175 -19.75 21.11 1.05
C ALA A 175 -19.49 21.51 2.50
N SER A 176 -20.53 21.37 3.33
CA SER A 176 -20.47 21.46 4.79
C SER A 176 -20.92 20.15 5.41
N PHE A 177 -20.34 19.80 6.56
CA PHE A 177 -20.55 18.52 7.22
C PHE A 177 -20.25 18.60 8.72
N ASP A 178 -21.04 17.86 9.49
CA ASP A 178 -20.80 17.66 10.93
C ASP A 178 -19.63 16.71 11.14
N SER A 179 -19.51 15.68 10.30
CA SER A 179 -18.42 14.71 10.35
C SER A 179 -18.16 14.11 8.98
N PHE A 180 -16.89 14.07 8.60
CA PHE A 180 -16.41 13.43 7.38
C PHE A 180 -15.19 12.57 7.71
N ASN A 181 -15.28 11.27 7.41
CA ASN A 181 -14.18 10.32 7.52
C ASN A 181 -14.15 9.44 6.28
N GLY A 182 -13.26 9.72 5.33
CA GLY A 182 -13.25 8.99 4.06
C GLY A 182 -12.73 9.83 2.90
N ARG A 183 -13.23 9.51 1.71
CA ARG A 183 -13.04 10.33 0.51
C ARG A 183 -14.35 10.84 -0.08
N HIS A 184 -14.24 11.94 -0.80
CA HIS A 184 -15.26 12.41 -1.70
C HIS A 184 -14.61 12.77 -3.04
N GLU A 185 -15.19 12.27 -4.12
CA GLU A 185 -14.68 12.45 -5.48
C GLU A 185 -15.61 13.38 -6.26
N ILE A 186 -15.05 14.44 -6.83
CA ILE A 186 -15.76 15.38 -7.71
C ILE A 186 -15.23 15.13 -9.14
N PRO A 187 -16.02 14.49 -10.01
CA PRO A 187 -15.62 14.22 -11.39
C PRO A 187 -15.70 15.50 -12.23
N ILE A 188 -14.64 15.74 -13.02
CA ILE A 188 -14.47 16.82 -13.99
C ILE A 188 -14.04 16.18 -15.31
N GLU A 189 -14.75 16.49 -16.40
CA GLU A 189 -14.37 16.08 -17.74
C GLU A 189 -13.36 17.08 -18.30
N LEU A 190 -12.23 16.58 -18.79
CA LEU A 190 -11.16 17.40 -19.37
C LEU A 190 -10.73 16.84 -20.72
N GLU A 191 -10.40 17.73 -21.65
CA GLU A 191 -9.91 17.42 -23.00
C GLU A 191 -8.38 17.51 -23.09
N GLU A 192 -7.80 16.84 -24.08
CA GLU A 192 -6.35 16.88 -24.32
C GLU A 192 -5.92 18.28 -24.77
N GLY A 193 -4.94 18.85 -24.08
CA GLY A 193 -4.42 20.19 -24.34
C GLY A 193 -5.01 21.28 -23.44
N GLU A 194 -6.08 21.00 -22.71
CA GLU A 194 -6.66 21.96 -21.76
C GLU A 194 -5.72 22.23 -20.57
N VAL A 195 -5.85 23.44 -20.03
CA VAL A 195 -5.18 23.88 -18.81
C VAL A 195 -6.21 23.94 -17.70
N PHE A 196 -6.14 22.95 -16.80
CA PHE A 196 -7.00 22.87 -15.63
C PHE A 196 -6.34 23.56 -14.44
N THR A 197 -6.97 24.60 -13.91
CA THR A 197 -6.51 25.30 -12.70
C THR A 197 -7.51 25.08 -11.58
N VAL A 198 -7.04 24.73 -10.39
CA VAL A 198 -7.89 24.45 -9.24
C VAL A 198 -7.39 25.17 -7.99
N THR A 199 -8.33 25.69 -7.21
CA THR A 199 -8.11 26.15 -5.85
C THR A 199 -8.97 25.34 -4.89
N HIS A 200 -8.45 25.13 -3.68
CA HIS A 200 -9.19 24.48 -2.62
C HIS A 200 -9.00 25.24 -1.32
N GLU A 201 -10.08 25.32 -0.55
CA GLU A 201 -10.09 25.91 0.79
C GLU A 201 -10.81 24.95 1.74
N PHE A 202 -10.20 24.69 2.88
CA PHE A 202 -10.81 23.92 3.96
C PHE A 202 -11.00 24.79 5.19
N ASN A 203 -12.23 24.85 5.67
CA ASN A 203 -12.55 25.41 6.97
C ASN A 203 -12.77 24.27 7.96
N ASN A 204 -11.70 23.94 8.69
CA ASN A 204 -11.64 22.88 9.67
C ASN A 204 -11.95 23.40 11.07
N THR A 205 -13.00 22.92 11.71
CA THR A 205 -13.42 23.39 13.03
C THR A 205 -12.81 22.60 14.19
N ASN A 206 -12.36 21.37 13.95
CA ASN A 206 -11.87 20.47 15.00
C ASN A 206 -10.36 20.12 14.88
N GLY A 207 -9.66 20.69 13.91
CA GLY A 207 -8.22 20.52 13.71
C GLY A 207 -7.80 19.15 13.18
N ALA A 208 -8.75 18.32 12.73
CA ALA A 208 -8.46 16.99 12.21
C ALA A 208 -7.76 16.99 10.83
N GLY A 209 -7.16 15.87 10.45
CA GLY A 209 -6.48 15.72 9.17
C GLY A 209 -7.43 15.80 7.96
N HIS A 210 -6.95 16.42 6.88
CA HIS A 210 -7.62 16.48 5.59
C HIS A 210 -6.59 16.43 4.47
N GLY A 211 -7.04 16.11 3.25
CA GLY A 211 -6.18 16.03 2.10
C GLY A 211 -6.89 16.39 0.80
N PHE A 212 -6.08 16.75 -0.19
CA PHE A 212 -6.50 17.13 -1.53
C PHE A 212 -5.53 16.49 -2.54
N HIS A 213 -6.08 15.81 -3.55
CA HIS A 213 -5.29 15.34 -4.69
C HIS A 213 -6.18 15.13 -5.91
N ILE A 214 -5.57 14.99 -7.10
CA ILE A 214 -6.28 14.68 -8.34
C ILE A 214 -5.89 13.28 -8.81
N ARG A 215 -6.90 12.54 -9.30
CA ARG A 215 -6.70 11.27 -10.00
C ARG A 215 -7.25 11.34 -11.41
N ASN A 216 -6.58 10.68 -12.35
CA ASN A 216 -7.10 10.51 -13.71
C ASN A 216 -8.15 9.38 -13.77
N GLU A 217 -8.69 9.12 -14.96
CA GLU A 217 -9.70 8.08 -15.19
C GLU A 217 -9.22 6.67 -14.78
N LYS A 218 -7.91 6.42 -14.86
CA LYS A 218 -7.26 5.17 -14.42
C LYS A 218 -7.00 5.12 -12.91
N ASN A 219 -7.54 6.07 -12.16
CA ASN A 219 -7.38 6.23 -10.72
C ASN A 219 -5.90 6.43 -10.29
N GLN A 220 -5.07 6.96 -11.19
CA GLN A 220 -3.66 7.25 -10.92
C GLN A 220 -3.50 8.69 -10.46
N TYR A 221 -2.61 8.94 -9.50
CA TYR A 221 -2.26 10.29 -9.07
C TYR A 221 -1.71 11.10 -10.24
N VAL A 222 -2.16 12.35 -10.32
CA VAL A 222 -1.69 13.30 -11.32
C VAL A 222 -0.93 14.41 -10.60
N GLY A 223 0.30 14.67 -11.04
CA GLY A 223 1.09 15.76 -10.51
C GLY A 223 0.50 17.11 -10.94
N MET A 224 0.54 18.08 -10.03
CA MET A 224 0.13 19.46 -10.30
C MET A 224 1.31 20.39 -10.05
N GLU A 225 1.35 21.51 -10.76
CA GLU A 225 2.35 22.56 -10.59
C GLU A 225 1.75 23.74 -9.82
N HIS A 226 2.54 24.35 -8.94
CA HIS A 226 2.17 25.61 -8.29
C HIS A 226 2.46 26.76 -9.26
N ILE A 227 1.44 27.54 -9.62
CA ILE A 227 1.57 28.65 -10.60
C ILE A 227 1.92 29.98 -9.89
N SER A 228 1.77 30.04 -8.58
CA SER A 228 2.04 31.24 -7.79
C SER A 228 2.61 30.88 -6.43
N ASP A 229 2.99 31.92 -5.66
CA ASP A 229 3.36 31.78 -4.25
C ASP A 229 2.15 31.36 -3.38
N GLU A 230 0.93 31.34 -3.93
CA GLU A 230 -0.24 30.80 -3.23
C GLU A 230 -0.23 29.27 -3.29
N PRO A 231 -0.07 28.57 -2.16
CA PRO A 231 0.05 27.12 -2.15
C PRO A 231 -1.24 26.39 -2.54
N SER A 232 -2.39 27.08 -2.52
CA SER A 232 -3.70 26.51 -2.88
C SER A 232 -3.99 26.53 -4.38
N LEU A 233 -3.25 27.31 -5.18
CA LEU A 233 -3.45 27.44 -6.62
C LEU A 233 -2.58 26.42 -7.38
N LEU A 234 -3.25 25.45 -8.00
CA LEU A 234 -2.62 24.29 -8.63
C LEU A 234 -3.03 24.19 -10.10
N GLN A 235 -2.06 23.89 -10.98
CA GLN A 235 -2.29 23.65 -12.41
C GLN A 235 -2.07 22.21 -12.80
N LEU A 236 -2.83 21.79 -13.80
CA LEU A 236 -2.61 20.57 -14.55
C LEU A 236 -2.73 20.87 -16.05
N ASN A 237 -1.66 20.60 -16.79
CA ASN A 237 -1.71 20.52 -18.25
C ASN A 237 -2.22 19.13 -18.65
N VAL A 238 -3.38 19.08 -19.31
CA VAL A 238 -4.08 17.83 -19.58
C VAL A 238 -3.45 17.12 -20.78
N GLY A 239 -2.61 16.12 -20.49
CA GLY A 239 -1.94 15.34 -21.54
C GLY A 239 -2.82 14.29 -22.24
N LYS A 240 -3.99 13.96 -21.67
CA LYS A 240 -4.96 13.00 -22.26
C LYS A 240 -6.37 13.36 -21.81
N ALA A 241 -7.30 13.39 -22.76
CA ALA A 241 -8.72 13.56 -22.46
C ALA A 241 -9.26 12.44 -21.55
N GLY A 242 -10.22 12.77 -20.69
CA GLY A 242 -10.92 11.80 -19.84
C GLY A 242 -11.55 12.43 -18.60
N ILE A 243 -12.12 11.58 -17.74
CA ILE A 243 -12.70 12.02 -16.47
C ILE A 243 -11.61 12.07 -15.40
N TYR A 244 -11.27 13.28 -14.99
CA TYR A 244 -10.42 13.54 -13.84
C TYR A 244 -11.27 13.70 -12.58
N LYS A 245 -10.70 13.33 -11.45
CA LYS A 245 -11.40 13.34 -10.16
C LYS A 245 -10.61 14.18 -9.19
N ILE A 246 -11.24 15.24 -8.71
CA ILE A 246 -10.76 15.96 -7.54
C ILE A 246 -11.15 15.12 -6.32
N VAL A 247 -10.16 14.69 -5.54
CA VAL A 247 -10.36 13.81 -4.38
C VAL A 247 -10.07 14.58 -3.10
N ILE A 248 -11.11 14.75 -2.31
CA ILE A 248 -11.10 15.35 -0.98
C ILE A 248 -11.09 14.22 0.05
N THR A 249 -10.12 14.20 0.96
CA THR A 249 -10.06 13.23 2.05
C THR A 249 -10.18 13.91 3.41
N GLY A 250 -10.76 13.20 4.38
CA GLY A 250 -10.93 13.69 5.74
C GLY A 250 -10.80 12.58 6.78
N GLU A 251 -10.24 12.91 7.95
CA GLU A 251 -10.01 11.96 9.05
C GLU A 251 -10.79 12.36 10.30
N ARG A 252 -12.10 12.07 10.32
CA ARG A 252 -13.04 12.52 11.38
C ARG A 252 -13.08 14.04 11.50
N ILE A 253 -13.03 14.72 10.35
CA ILE A 253 -13.06 16.18 10.26
C ILE A 253 -14.49 16.73 10.34
N SER A 254 -14.63 17.90 10.94
CA SER A 254 -15.86 18.69 10.98
C SER A 254 -15.61 20.04 10.32
N GLY A 255 -16.59 20.56 9.59
CA GLY A 255 -16.48 21.88 8.95
C GLY A 255 -16.98 21.90 7.51
N SER A 256 -16.21 22.53 6.63
CA SER A 256 -16.57 22.68 5.22
C SER A 256 -15.34 22.74 4.32
N PHE A 257 -15.53 22.48 3.04
CA PHE A 257 -14.54 22.79 2.02
C PHE A 257 -15.20 23.42 0.80
N THR A 258 -14.42 24.20 0.07
CA THR A 258 -14.78 24.72 -1.24
C THR A 258 -13.65 24.42 -2.21
N VAL A 259 -14.01 23.97 -3.39
CA VAL A 259 -13.11 23.78 -4.53
C VAL A 259 -13.63 24.63 -5.67
N ASN A 260 -12.77 25.44 -6.27
CA ASN A 260 -13.08 26.18 -7.48
C ASN A 260 -12.10 25.76 -8.58
N TRP A 261 -12.58 25.71 -9.82
CA TRP A 261 -11.71 25.38 -10.95
C TRP A 261 -12.04 26.22 -12.19
N THR A 262 -11.04 26.32 -13.06
CA THR A 262 -11.17 26.86 -14.41
C THR A 262 -10.54 25.90 -15.41
N ILE A 263 -11.10 25.87 -16.61
CA ILE A 263 -10.65 25.07 -17.75
C ILE A 263 -10.44 26.05 -18.90
N GLU A 264 -9.22 26.09 -19.43
CA GLU A 264 -8.80 26.95 -20.55
C GLU A 264 -8.24 26.13 -21.71
#